data_AF-A0A060YR52-F1
#
_entry.id   AF-A0A060YR52-F1
#
_cell.length_a   1.000
_cell.length_b   1.000
_cell.length_c   1.000
_cell.angle_alpha   90.00
_cell.angle_beta   90.00
_cell.angle_gamma   90.00
#
_symmetry.space_group_name_H-M   'P 1'
#
loop_
_entity.id
_entity.type
_entity.pdbx_description
1 polymer ?
#
loop_
_entity_poly.entity_id
_entity_poly.type
_entity_poly.pdbx_seq_one_letter_code
_entity_poly.pdbx_strand_id
1 'polypeptide(L)'
;MTLSHVNKERLYLPLKLGPGKVHIFTFGMQLVLETDFGLKVAFDWNTLLLLTLPRRLYNATCGLCQGMPLSSPPTFTTNDWGMAWADRDTFCQVGCGDSCPRCGLVERGLGAVDAPLLVTDANVEDGAQNVEGGGINVEGGGYTGIRFHLGDGLYVFVEPEAVRLCGLIADRGGVFARCHSKVAPAFFYQSCLQDTCLDQGAPETICNWLQIYTSTCQTQGVRVLGWRSDTPCVLTCPANSHYSGCMSVCQPQCAPARGQRECTQDCVEGCQCDQGYVLNGKGCILPQNCGCYTDGKYYEPKQLFWNGDCTKRCQCIGRNLIQCDPRRCKAEEECALHHGVRGCFARRSQHCVASGGGVFRTFDGASLRLPASCSFVLSTNCHKLPDLSFQLIANFDKWSTPNLTTISHAYLYINEENILISGSTVKVRRKEG
;
A
#
# COMPACT_ATOMS: atom_id res chain seq x y z
N MET A 1 -0.41 1.85 -14.50
CA MET A 1 0.98 2.33 -14.54
C MET A 1 1.23 3.01 -13.21
N THR A 2 2.15 2.49 -12.40
CA THR A 2 2.40 2.95 -11.01
C THR A 2 3.75 3.65 -10.95
N LEU A 3 3.87 4.67 -10.09
CA LEU A 3 5.12 5.37 -9.85
C LEU A 3 6.04 4.52 -8.97
N SER A 4 7.22 4.17 -9.48
CA SER A 4 8.24 3.43 -8.74
C SER A 4 9.45 4.32 -8.46
N HIS A 5 10.12 4.09 -7.33
CA HIS A 5 11.39 4.76 -7.00
C HIS A 5 12.54 3.76 -7.19
N VAL A 6 13.48 4.05 -8.10
CA VAL A 6 14.68 3.23 -8.33
C VAL A 6 15.92 4.11 -8.25
N ASN A 7 16.86 3.77 -7.37
CA ASN A 7 18.03 4.62 -7.08
C ASN A 7 17.64 6.06 -6.78
N LYS A 8 16.57 6.20 -5.98
CA LYS A 8 15.87 7.45 -5.67
C LYS A 8 15.06 8.03 -6.83
N GLU A 9 15.30 7.72 -8.11
CA GLU A 9 14.58 8.25 -9.28
C GLU A 9 13.14 7.78 -9.41
N ARG A 10 12.24 8.69 -9.78
CA ARG A 10 10.85 8.37 -10.14
C ARG A 10 10.77 7.84 -11.57
N LEU A 11 10.36 6.58 -11.70
CA LEU A 11 10.20 5.89 -12.98
C LEU A 11 8.81 5.26 -13.09
N TYR A 12 8.31 5.22 -14.33
CA TYR A 12 7.02 4.64 -14.66
C TYR A 12 7.20 3.20 -15.14
N LEU A 13 6.26 2.32 -14.77
CA LEU A 13 6.23 0.91 -15.17
C LEU A 13 5.59 0.73 -16.57
N PRO A 14 6.01 -0.25 -17.38
CA PRO A 14 7.01 -1.28 -17.09
C PRO A 14 8.46 -0.76 -17.12
N LEU A 15 9.32 -1.39 -16.33
CA LEU A 15 10.71 -1.03 -16.13
C LEU A 15 11.60 -2.26 -16.27
N LYS A 16 12.70 -2.13 -17.02
CA LYS A 16 13.77 -3.13 -17.10
C LYS A 16 15.04 -2.55 -16.45
N LEU A 17 15.60 -3.26 -15.48
CA LEU A 17 16.83 -2.88 -14.78
C LEU A 17 17.94 -3.87 -15.08
N GLY A 18 19.18 -3.40 -14.98
CA GLY A 18 20.39 -4.23 -15.07
C GLY A 18 20.43 -5.12 -16.31
N PRO A 19 20.80 -4.60 -17.49
CA PRO A 19 20.50 -5.18 -18.82
C PRO A 19 19.29 -6.13 -18.98
N GLY A 20 18.19 -5.93 -18.23
CA GLY A 20 17.02 -6.81 -18.28
C GLY A 20 16.99 -7.93 -17.24
N LYS A 21 17.92 -7.94 -16.28
CA LYS A 21 17.96 -8.86 -15.13
C LYS A 21 16.74 -8.75 -14.23
N VAL A 22 16.13 -7.56 -14.15
CA VAL A 22 14.90 -7.34 -13.39
C VAL A 22 13.90 -6.64 -14.28
N HIS A 23 12.68 -7.18 -14.29
CA HIS A 23 11.55 -6.65 -15.04
C HIS A 23 10.40 -6.38 -14.07
N ILE A 24 10.00 -5.12 -13.96
CA ILE A 24 8.94 -4.68 -13.05
C ILE A 24 7.81 -4.13 -13.90
N PHE A 25 6.58 -4.61 -13.71
CA PHE A 25 5.42 -4.21 -14.49
C PHE A 25 4.14 -4.35 -13.66
N THR A 26 3.02 -3.87 -14.18
CA THR A 26 1.70 -4.08 -13.57
C THR A 26 0.96 -5.16 -14.34
N PHE A 27 0.28 -6.06 -13.63
CA PHE A 27 -0.58 -7.10 -14.18
C PHE A 27 -1.89 -7.13 -13.39
N GLY A 28 -2.98 -6.71 -14.02
CA GLY A 28 -4.24 -6.43 -13.33
C GLY A 28 -4.04 -5.36 -12.26
N MET A 29 -4.45 -5.69 -11.04
CA MET A 29 -4.29 -4.83 -9.86
C MET A 29 -2.94 -5.02 -9.15
N GLN A 30 -2.07 -5.90 -9.64
CA GLN A 30 -0.81 -6.25 -8.97
C GLN A 30 0.40 -5.57 -9.61
N LEU A 31 1.38 -5.21 -8.77
CA LEU A 31 2.77 -5.05 -9.15
C LEU A 31 3.39 -6.44 -9.32
N VAL A 32 4.10 -6.67 -10.43
CA VAL A 32 4.86 -7.89 -10.65
C VAL A 32 6.31 -7.54 -10.92
N LEU A 33 7.21 -8.19 -10.18
CA LEU A 33 8.64 -8.17 -10.38
C LEU A 33 9.08 -9.57 -10.81
N GLU A 34 9.76 -9.65 -11.94
CA GLU A 34 10.38 -10.87 -12.44
C GLU A 34 11.89 -10.66 -12.58
N THR A 35 12.65 -11.71 -12.32
CA THR A 35 14.10 -11.71 -12.48
C THR A 35 14.54 -12.74 -13.52
N ASP A 36 15.71 -12.53 -14.12
CA ASP A 36 16.31 -13.47 -15.08
C ASP A 36 16.68 -14.82 -14.45
N PHE A 37 16.98 -14.84 -13.15
CA PHE A 37 17.23 -16.07 -12.39
C PHE A 37 15.94 -16.78 -11.92
N GLY A 38 14.76 -16.23 -12.23
CA GLY A 38 13.46 -16.89 -12.07
C GLY A 38 12.70 -16.62 -10.76
N LEU A 39 13.21 -15.74 -9.89
CA LEU A 39 12.41 -15.21 -8.78
C LEU A 39 11.30 -14.31 -9.33
N LYS A 40 10.09 -14.48 -8.81
CA LYS A 40 8.93 -13.63 -9.08
C LYS A 40 8.31 -13.14 -7.78
N VAL A 41 7.96 -11.87 -7.74
CA VAL A 41 7.19 -11.25 -6.65
C VAL A 41 5.97 -10.59 -7.24
N ALA A 42 4.78 -10.90 -6.72
CA ALA A 42 3.56 -10.18 -7.03
C ALA A 42 3.03 -9.51 -5.75
N PHE A 43 2.68 -8.23 -5.83
CA PHE A 43 2.18 -7.44 -4.71
C PHE A 43 0.93 -6.68 -5.14
N ASP A 44 -0.16 -6.78 -4.40
CA ASP A 44 -1.43 -6.13 -4.73
C ASP A 44 -1.59 -4.70 -4.16
N TRP A 45 -0.51 -4.15 -3.59
CA TRP A 45 -0.48 -2.84 -2.92
C TRP A 45 -1.18 -2.79 -1.56
N ASN A 46 -1.63 -3.93 -1.03
CA ASN A 46 -2.40 -3.95 0.21
C ASN A 46 -2.09 -5.21 1.06
N THR A 47 -2.67 -6.35 0.74
CA THR A 47 -2.74 -7.52 1.63
C THR A 47 -2.05 -8.77 1.08
N LEU A 48 -1.76 -8.83 -0.22
CA LEU A 48 -1.13 -9.99 -0.85
C LEU A 48 0.27 -9.67 -1.35
N LEU A 49 1.26 -10.36 -0.77
CA LEU A 49 2.62 -10.46 -1.30
C LEU A 49 2.92 -11.93 -1.63
N LEU A 50 3.00 -12.27 -2.91
CA LEU A 50 3.31 -13.61 -3.39
C LEU A 50 4.77 -13.68 -3.84
N LEU A 51 5.56 -14.53 -3.20
CA LEU A 51 6.92 -14.87 -3.61
C LEU A 51 6.93 -16.24 -4.29
N THR A 52 7.46 -16.30 -5.52
CA THR A 52 7.71 -17.55 -6.24
C THR A 52 9.20 -17.70 -6.50
N LEU A 53 9.75 -18.83 -6.08
CA LEU A 53 11.16 -19.18 -6.33
C LEU A 53 11.25 -20.41 -7.26
N PRO A 54 12.33 -20.52 -8.05
CA PRO A 54 12.70 -21.78 -8.70
C PRO A 54 13.12 -22.82 -7.65
N ARG A 55 12.79 -24.10 -7.88
CA ARG A 55 13.09 -25.21 -6.94
C ARG A 55 14.55 -25.27 -6.48
N ARG A 56 15.50 -24.93 -7.37
CA ARG A 56 16.95 -24.88 -7.06
C ARG A 56 17.31 -23.88 -5.96
N LEU A 57 16.50 -22.85 -5.75
CA LEU A 57 16.72 -21.83 -4.72
C LEU A 57 15.99 -22.17 -3.41
N TYR A 58 15.06 -23.12 -3.40
CA TYR A 58 14.29 -23.45 -2.19
C TYR A 58 15.22 -23.80 -1.03
N ASN A 59 16.21 -24.65 -1.22
CA ASN A 59 17.11 -25.05 -0.12
C ASN A 59 18.21 -24.01 0.17
N ALA A 60 18.31 -22.95 -0.63
CA ALA A 60 19.31 -21.90 -0.48
C ALA A 60 18.75 -20.65 0.21
N THR A 61 17.44 -20.58 0.45
CA THR A 61 16.79 -19.45 1.12
C THR A 61 16.53 -19.74 2.59
N CYS A 62 16.52 -18.70 3.41
CA CYS A 62 16.08 -18.73 4.80
C CYS A 62 15.10 -17.58 5.04
N GLY A 63 14.26 -17.68 6.07
CA GLY A 63 13.20 -16.71 6.36
C GLY A 63 11.89 -17.37 6.78
N LEU A 64 10.87 -16.56 7.06
CA LEU A 64 9.54 -17.04 7.45
C LEU A 64 8.93 -18.02 6.44
N CYS A 65 9.21 -17.84 5.14
CA CYS A 65 8.69 -18.71 4.09
C CYS A 65 9.29 -20.13 4.07
N GLN A 66 10.33 -20.43 4.85
CA GLN A 66 10.83 -21.81 5.00
C GLN A 66 10.02 -22.67 5.95
N GLY A 67 9.06 -22.06 6.64
CA GLY A 67 8.30 -22.73 7.68
C GLY A 67 9.09 -22.88 8.98
N MET A 68 8.35 -23.14 10.04
CA MET A 68 8.89 -23.36 11.38
C MET A 68 9.55 -24.75 11.45
N PRO A 69 10.75 -24.88 12.05
CA PRO A 69 11.43 -26.17 12.17
C PRO A 69 10.59 -27.20 12.94
N LEU A 70 10.35 -28.38 12.36
CA LEU A 70 9.55 -29.44 13.00
C LEU A 70 10.19 -30.03 14.29
N SER A 71 11.50 -29.89 14.45
CA SER A 71 12.25 -30.39 15.60
C SER A 71 12.47 -29.34 16.69
N SER A 72 11.70 -28.25 16.68
CA SER A 72 11.83 -27.21 17.69
C SER A 72 11.37 -27.71 19.06
N PRO A 73 11.97 -27.25 20.17
CA PRO A 73 11.50 -27.60 21.51
C PRO A 73 10.01 -27.25 21.66
N PRO A 74 9.25 -27.94 22.53
CA PRO A 74 7.82 -27.67 22.73
C PRO A 74 7.53 -26.25 23.22
N THR A 75 8.53 -25.53 23.73
CA THR A 75 8.44 -24.14 24.16
C THR A 75 8.63 -23.13 23.03
N PHE A 76 9.09 -23.55 21.85
CA PHE A 76 9.30 -22.65 20.73
C PHE A 76 7.96 -22.38 20.05
N THR A 77 7.49 -21.14 20.12
CA THR A 77 6.16 -20.73 19.63
C THR A 77 6.22 -20.09 18.24
N THR A 78 5.06 -19.94 17.60
CA THR A 78 4.94 -19.16 16.35
C THR A 78 5.43 -17.72 16.51
N ASN A 79 5.22 -17.12 17.68
CA ASN A 79 5.71 -15.77 17.98
C ASN A 79 7.24 -15.75 18.07
N ASP A 80 7.87 -16.77 18.65
CA ASP A 80 9.33 -16.89 18.70
C ASP A 80 9.91 -17.07 17.29
N TRP A 81 9.25 -17.86 16.44
CA TRP A 81 9.61 -17.99 15.03
C TRP A 81 9.50 -16.65 14.28
N GLY A 82 8.42 -15.91 14.52
CA GLY A 82 8.22 -14.56 13.97
C GLY A 82 9.31 -13.58 14.42
N MET A 83 9.61 -13.56 15.73
CA MET A 83 10.65 -12.71 16.32
C MET A 83 12.06 -13.02 15.80
N ALA A 84 12.36 -14.29 15.51
CA ALA A 84 13.67 -14.68 14.97
C ALA A 84 13.98 -14.04 13.60
N TRP A 85 12.94 -13.63 12.87
CA TRP A 85 13.04 -12.97 11.55
C TRP A 85 12.60 -11.51 11.57
N ALA A 86 12.24 -10.97 12.73
CA ALA A 86 11.90 -9.56 12.88
C ALA A 86 13.16 -8.69 12.84
N ASP A 87 13.07 -7.52 12.21
CA ASP A 87 14.13 -6.52 12.28
C ASP A 87 14.21 -5.95 13.71
N ARG A 88 15.41 -5.61 14.17
CA ARG A 88 15.66 -5.13 15.54
C ARG A 88 15.30 -3.66 15.69
N ASP A 89 14.06 -3.32 15.37
CA ASP A 89 13.48 -2.03 15.70
C ASP A 89 12.94 -2.07 17.14
N THR A 90 13.28 -1.06 17.93
CA THR A 90 12.78 -0.88 19.31
C THR A 90 11.26 -0.82 19.40
N PHE A 91 10.56 -0.53 18.29
CA PHE A 91 9.10 -0.47 18.23
C PHE A 91 8.45 -1.75 17.67
N CYS A 92 9.23 -2.73 17.21
CA CYS A 92 8.67 -3.98 16.67
C CYS A 92 8.20 -4.91 17.80
N GLN A 93 6.91 -5.23 17.79
CA GLN A 93 6.31 -6.26 18.65
C GLN A 93 5.70 -7.34 17.76
N VAL A 94 6.13 -8.59 17.92
CA VAL A 94 5.52 -9.73 17.23
C VAL A 94 4.50 -10.40 18.15
N GLY A 95 3.33 -10.67 17.59
CA GLY A 95 2.20 -11.20 18.33
C GLY A 95 1.46 -10.13 19.12
N CYS A 96 0.41 -10.56 19.81
CA CYS A 96 -0.51 -9.72 20.59
C CYS A 96 -0.47 -10.03 22.09
N GLY A 97 0.49 -10.85 22.53
CA GLY A 97 0.54 -11.38 23.90
C GLY A 97 -0.79 -12.03 24.27
N ASP A 98 -1.34 -11.65 25.42
CA ASP A 98 -2.64 -12.12 25.90
C ASP A 98 -3.83 -11.34 25.31
N SER A 99 -3.58 -10.30 24.52
CA SER A 99 -4.59 -9.42 23.92
C SER A 99 -4.99 -9.84 22.50
N CYS A 100 -4.66 -11.07 22.10
CA CYS A 100 -5.04 -11.56 20.78
C CYS A 100 -6.56 -11.63 20.65
N PRO A 101 -7.15 -11.02 19.60
CA PRO A 101 -8.58 -11.13 19.37
C PRO A 101 -8.93 -12.61 19.19
N ARG A 102 -10.00 -13.04 19.87
CA ARG A 102 -10.46 -14.42 19.85
C ARG A 102 -11.81 -14.50 19.20
N CYS A 103 -11.95 -15.54 18.38
CA CYS A 103 -13.22 -15.98 17.83
C CYS A 103 -13.80 -17.04 18.76
N GLY A 104 -14.76 -16.66 19.60
CA GLY A 104 -15.33 -17.47 20.68
C GLY A 104 -16.54 -16.78 21.33
N LEU A 105 -17.42 -17.50 22.03
CA LEU A 105 -18.56 -16.91 22.75
C LEU A 105 -18.05 -15.84 23.75
N VAL A 106 -18.45 -14.59 23.54
CA VAL A 106 -18.60 -13.64 24.65
C VAL A 106 -19.99 -13.87 25.20
N GLU A 107 -20.10 -14.41 26.41
CA GLU A 107 -21.34 -14.34 27.18
C GLU A 107 -21.71 -12.86 27.34
N ARG A 108 -22.68 -12.37 26.55
CA ARG A 108 -23.35 -11.11 26.87
C ARG A 108 -24.22 -11.38 28.08
N GLY A 109 -23.77 -10.88 29.23
CA GLY A 109 -24.43 -11.03 30.52
C GLY A 109 -25.93 -10.74 30.48
N LEU A 110 -26.71 -11.78 30.76
CA LEU A 110 -27.92 -11.66 31.55
C LEU A 110 -27.58 -12.30 32.89
N GLY A 111 -27.69 -11.50 33.95
CA GLY A 111 -27.31 -11.94 35.29
C GLY A 111 -28.03 -13.20 35.72
N ALA A 112 -27.40 -13.88 36.68
CA ALA A 112 -27.97 -14.75 37.71
C ALA A 112 -27.36 -16.17 37.76
N VAL A 113 -26.57 -16.34 38.83
CA VAL A 113 -26.42 -17.48 39.75
C VAL A 113 -25.46 -18.64 39.40
N ASP A 114 -24.53 -18.82 40.34
CA ASP A 114 -23.64 -19.95 40.61
C ASP A 114 -24.06 -21.34 40.08
N ALA A 115 -23.17 -21.97 39.31
CA ALA A 115 -22.85 -23.40 39.42
C ALA A 115 -21.51 -23.72 38.71
N PRO A 116 -20.61 -24.54 39.29
CA PRO A 116 -19.41 -24.97 38.61
C PRO A 116 -19.74 -26.16 37.70
N LEU A 117 -19.51 -26.05 36.40
CA LEU A 117 -19.57 -27.20 35.50
C LEU A 117 -18.18 -27.78 35.29
N LEU A 118 -17.99 -28.93 35.94
CA LEU A 118 -16.86 -29.84 35.83
C LEU A 118 -16.65 -30.28 34.37
N VAL A 119 -15.40 -30.14 33.92
CA VAL A 119 -14.86 -30.85 32.76
C VAL A 119 -14.83 -32.34 33.12
N THR A 120 -15.50 -33.17 32.33
CA THR A 120 -15.29 -34.63 32.37
C THR A 120 -14.69 -35.05 31.04
N ASP A 121 -13.46 -35.58 31.13
CA ASP A 121 -12.79 -36.25 30.02
C ASP A 121 -13.55 -37.53 29.67
N ALA A 122 -13.91 -37.69 28.40
CA ALA A 122 -14.39 -38.97 27.88
C ALA A 122 -13.27 -39.65 27.10
N ASN A 123 -12.62 -40.60 27.77
CA ASN A 123 -11.85 -41.67 27.14
C ASN A 123 -12.76 -42.50 26.22
N VAL A 124 -12.11 -43.04 25.19
CA VAL A 124 -12.56 -44.03 24.20
C VAL A 124 -13.16 -45.28 24.88
N GLU A 125 -14.30 -45.79 24.38
CA GLU A 125 -14.50 -47.19 23.91
C GLU A 125 -15.99 -47.52 23.59
N ASP A 126 -16.17 -48.08 22.38
CA ASP A 126 -17.06 -49.16 21.90
C ASP A 126 -18.57 -49.27 22.26
N GLY A 127 -19.36 -49.77 21.29
CA GLY A 127 -20.65 -50.45 21.54
C GLY A 127 -21.90 -49.92 20.82
N ALA A 128 -22.40 -50.70 19.87
CA ALA A 128 -23.64 -50.49 19.10
C ALA A 128 -24.94 -50.78 19.89
N GLN A 129 -26.07 -50.14 19.52
CA GLN A 129 -27.40 -50.77 19.37
C GLN A 129 -28.52 -49.81 18.89
N ASN A 130 -29.41 -50.35 18.04
CA ASN A 130 -30.62 -49.76 17.44
C ASN A 130 -31.78 -49.60 18.44
N VAL A 131 -32.60 -48.54 18.30
CA VAL A 131 -34.05 -48.55 18.62
C VAL A 131 -34.81 -47.57 17.70
N GLU A 132 -35.88 -48.07 17.07
CA GLU A 132 -36.86 -47.35 16.24
C GLU A 132 -37.93 -46.61 17.08
N GLY A 133 -38.50 -45.53 16.52
CA GLY A 133 -39.91 -45.17 16.70
C GLY A 133 -40.21 -43.94 17.57
N GLY A 134 -40.80 -42.91 16.97
CA GLY A 134 -41.46 -41.82 17.70
C GLY A 134 -41.60 -40.52 16.90
N GLY A 135 -42.59 -40.45 16.01
CA GLY A 135 -42.96 -39.19 15.36
C GLY A 135 -43.70 -38.27 16.33
N ILE A 136 -43.28 -37.01 16.41
CA ILE A 136 -44.09 -35.90 16.93
C ILE A 136 -43.94 -34.74 15.93
N ASN A 137 -45.04 -34.37 15.28
CA ASN A 137 -45.16 -33.15 14.52
C ASN A 137 -45.19 -31.96 15.50
N VAL A 138 -44.28 -31.00 15.31
CA VAL A 138 -44.42 -29.64 15.85
C VAL A 138 -44.19 -28.68 14.68
N GLU A 139 -45.27 -28.00 14.27
CA GLU A 139 -45.19 -26.81 13.42
C GLU A 139 -44.55 -25.66 14.20
N GLY A 140 -43.57 -25.00 13.60
CA GLY A 140 -42.93 -23.79 14.14
C GLY A 140 -41.56 -23.57 13.54
N GLY A 141 -41.44 -22.57 12.67
CA GLY A 141 -40.24 -22.30 11.88
C GLY A 141 -38.97 -21.99 12.69
N GLY A 142 -37.82 -22.35 12.12
CA GLY A 142 -36.51 -22.00 12.65
C GLY A 142 -35.39 -22.82 11.99
N TYR A 143 -34.77 -22.21 10.97
CA TYR A 143 -33.50 -22.56 10.33
C TYR A 143 -32.80 -23.86 10.76
N THR A 144 -32.74 -24.82 9.84
CA THR A 144 -31.81 -25.94 9.86
C THR A 144 -30.37 -25.42 9.69
N GLY A 145 -29.73 -25.06 10.80
CA GLY A 145 -28.30 -24.80 10.85
C GLY A 145 -27.54 -26.09 10.53
N ILE A 146 -26.92 -26.13 9.36
CA ILE A 146 -26.04 -27.24 8.95
C ILE A 146 -24.79 -27.21 9.86
N ARG A 147 -24.69 -28.15 10.78
CA ARG A 147 -23.49 -28.35 11.63
C ARG A 147 -22.40 -29.05 10.82
N PHE A 148 -21.31 -28.36 10.52
CA PHE A 148 -20.07 -28.96 10.03
C PHE A 148 -19.03 -29.02 11.15
N HIS A 149 -18.50 -30.22 11.42
CA HIS A 149 -17.32 -30.43 12.27
C HIS A 149 -16.05 -30.44 11.39
N LEU A 150 -15.08 -29.57 11.69
CA LEU A 150 -13.68 -29.69 11.27
C LEU A 150 -12.81 -29.38 12.52
N GLY A 151 -11.85 -30.25 12.83
CA GLY A 151 -11.18 -30.38 14.14
C GLY A 151 -10.41 -29.17 14.68
N ASP A 152 -10.37 -29.12 16.02
CA ASP A 152 -9.48 -28.37 16.93
C ASP A 152 -9.32 -26.84 16.76
N GLY A 153 -10.43 -26.13 16.55
CA GLY A 153 -10.47 -24.67 16.62
C GLY A 153 -11.87 -24.11 16.31
N LEU A 154 -12.75 -24.15 17.30
CA LEU A 154 -14.19 -23.86 17.20
C LEU A 154 -14.48 -22.40 16.75
N TYR A 155 -15.12 -22.21 15.59
CA TYR A 155 -15.64 -20.91 15.11
C TYR A 155 -17.05 -20.67 15.67
N VAL A 156 -17.23 -19.63 16.50
CA VAL A 156 -18.37 -19.60 17.43
C VAL A 156 -19.55 -18.72 17.00
N PHE A 157 -19.39 -17.84 16.00
CA PHE A 157 -20.52 -17.29 15.23
C PHE A 157 -19.98 -16.58 13.98
N VAL A 158 -19.91 -17.28 12.85
CA VAL A 158 -19.72 -16.62 11.55
C VAL A 158 -21.11 -16.43 10.98
N GLU A 159 -21.50 -15.19 10.66
CA GLU A 159 -22.83 -14.91 10.11
C GLU A 159 -23.09 -15.82 8.89
N PRO A 160 -24.33 -16.30 8.67
CA PRO A 160 -24.64 -17.18 7.55
C PRO A 160 -24.17 -16.66 6.19
N GLU A 161 -24.16 -15.33 6.03
CA GLU A 161 -23.65 -14.65 4.85
C GLU A 161 -22.13 -14.80 4.67
N ALA A 162 -21.35 -14.69 5.74
CA ALA A 162 -19.90 -14.87 5.69
C ALA A 162 -19.51 -16.31 5.35
N VAL A 163 -20.22 -17.32 5.89
CA VAL A 163 -20.02 -18.73 5.49
C VAL A 163 -20.32 -18.92 4.01
N ARG A 164 -21.42 -18.35 3.52
CA ARG A 164 -21.82 -18.42 2.11
C ARG A 164 -20.78 -17.76 1.20
N LEU A 165 -20.32 -16.56 1.53
CA LEU A 165 -19.39 -15.78 0.70
C LEU A 165 -17.96 -16.36 0.73
N CYS A 166 -17.41 -16.70 1.90
CA CYS A 166 -16.13 -17.39 1.99
C CYS A 166 -16.19 -18.77 1.29
N GLY A 167 -17.35 -19.45 1.35
CA GLY A 167 -17.60 -20.73 0.69
C GLY A 167 -17.38 -20.71 -0.83
N LEU A 168 -17.50 -19.56 -1.48
CA LEU A 168 -17.20 -19.41 -2.92
C LEU A 168 -15.77 -19.86 -3.27
N ILE A 169 -14.81 -19.67 -2.36
CA ILE A 169 -13.40 -20.08 -2.55
C ILE A 169 -13.29 -21.60 -2.75
N ALA A 170 -14.05 -22.38 -1.98
CA ALA A 170 -13.97 -23.84 -1.95
C ALA A 170 -15.03 -24.54 -2.83
N ASP A 171 -15.96 -23.79 -3.42
CA ASP A 171 -17.01 -24.33 -4.27
C ASP A 171 -16.44 -24.99 -5.54
N ARG A 172 -16.65 -26.31 -5.65
CA ARG A 172 -16.18 -27.13 -6.77
C ARG A 172 -16.95 -26.91 -8.07
N GLY A 173 -18.13 -26.29 -8.01
CA GLY A 173 -18.94 -25.90 -9.17
C GLY A 173 -18.87 -24.40 -9.48
N GLY A 174 -18.20 -23.61 -8.65
CA GLY A 174 -18.21 -22.15 -8.71
C GLY A 174 -17.16 -21.54 -9.66
N VAL A 175 -17.10 -20.21 -9.66
CA VAL A 175 -16.20 -19.40 -10.51
C VAL A 175 -14.71 -19.72 -10.30
N PHE A 176 -14.35 -20.29 -9.15
CA PHE A 176 -12.98 -20.65 -8.80
C PHE A 176 -12.59 -22.10 -9.09
N ALA A 177 -13.52 -22.96 -9.51
CA ALA A 177 -13.29 -24.40 -9.63
C ALA A 177 -12.07 -24.77 -10.49
N ARG A 178 -11.82 -24.03 -11.58
CA ARG A 178 -10.65 -24.24 -12.46
C ARG A 178 -9.32 -23.99 -11.75
N CYS A 179 -9.30 -23.09 -10.76
CA CYS A 179 -8.12 -22.75 -10.00
C CYS A 179 -7.72 -23.82 -8.99
N HIS A 180 -8.66 -24.62 -8.49
CA HIS A 180 -8.42 -25.64 -7.46
C HIS A 180 -7.33 -26.65 -7.85
N SER A 181 -7.12 -26.88 -9.16
CA SER A 181 -6.05 -27.73 -9.69
C SER A 181 -4.63 -27.14 -9.57
N LYS A 182 -4.52 -25.83 -9.36
CA LYS A 182 -3.26 -25.08 -9.27
C LYS A 182 -3.04 -24.50 -7.88
N VAL A 183 -4.10 -24.09 -7.19
CA VAL A 183 -4.07 -23.45 -5.88
C VAL A 183 -5.11 -24.12 -4.99
N ALA A 184 -4.66 -24.80 -3.94
CA ALA A 184 -5.56 -25.48 -3.00
C ALA A 184 -6.42 -24.45 -2.23
N PRO A 185 -7.76 -24.60 -2.18
CA PRO A 185 -8.64 -23.59 -1.58
C PRO A 185 -8.67 -23.62 -0.04
N ALA A 186 -8.26 -24.72 0.58
CA ALA A 186 -8.48 -24.97 2.01
C ALA A 186 -7.91 -23.87 2.92
N PHE A 187 -6.65 -23.46 2.67
CA PHE A 187 -6.00 -22.38 3.43
C PHE A 187 -6.78 -21.07 3.32
N PHE A 188 -7.07 -20.62 2.09
CA PHE A 188 -7.77 -19.35 1.85
C PHE A 188 -9.19 -19.35 2.43
N TYR A 189 -9.90 -20.47 2.33
CA TYR A 189 -11.24 -20.62 2.91
C TYR A 189 -11.22 -20.51 4.43
N GLN A 190 -10.30 -21.23 5.10
CA GLN A 190 -10.18 -21.20 6.57
C GLN A 190 -9.74 -19.82 7.07
N SER A 191 -8.80 -19.18 6.39
CA SER A 191 -8.35 -17.83 6.74
C SER A 191 -9.45 -16.79 6.52
N CYS A 192 -10.25 -16.91 5.47
CA CYS A 192 -11.43 -16.05 5.26
C CYS A 192 -12.39 -16.10 6.46
N LEU A 193 -12.78 -17.31 6.89
CA LEU A 193 -13.67 -17.47 8.04
C LEU A 193 -13.09 -16.91 9.34
N GLN A 194 -11.79 -17.15 9.57
CA GLN A 194 -11.09 -16.67 10.76
C GLN A 194 -11.03 -15.15 10.80
N ASP A 195 -10.53 -14.52 9.75
CA ASP A 195 -10.35 -13.07 9.73
C ASP A 195 -11.69 -12.35 9.73
N THR A 196 -12.69 -12.86 8.99
CA THR A 196 -14.04 -12.29 9.04
C THR A 196 -14.63 -12.37 10.43
N CYS A 197 -14.36 -13.43 11.18
CA CYS A 197 -14.80 -13.50 12.57
C CYS A 197 -14.07 -12.47 13.46
N LEU A 198 -12.74 -12.33 13.31
CA LEU A 198 -11.96 -11.36 14.08
C LEU A 198 -12.38 -9.90 13.78
N ASP A 199 -12.80 -9.65 12.54
CA ASP A 199 -13.28 -8.36 12.06
C ASP A 199 -14.80 -8.21 12.15
N GLN A 200 -15.46 -9.04 12.97
CA GLN A 200 -16.89 -8.93 13.30
C GLN A 200 -17.83 -8.96 12.08
N GLY A 201 -17.49 -9.72 11.05
CA GLY A 201 -18.31 -9.88 9.85
C GLY A 201 -18.09 -8.82 8.77
N ALA A 202 -17.05 -8.00 8.85
CA ALA A 202 -16.82 -6.94 7.86
C ALA A 202 -16.80 -7.49 6.41
N PRO A 203 -17.66 -6.97 5.51
CA PRO A 203 -17.71 -7.41 4.12
C PRO A 203 -16.38 -7.25 3.38
N GLU A 204 -15.64 -6.20 3.72
CA GLU A 204 -14.35 -5.81 3.16
C GLU A 204 -13.30 -6.89 3.39
N THR A 205 -13.31 -7.54 4.56
CA THR A 205 -12.42 -8.64 4.89
C THR A 205 -12.70 -9.86 4.01
N ILE A 206 -13.97 -10.19 3.77
CA ILE A 206 -14.37 -11.27 2.85
C ILE A 206 -13.95 -10.93 1.41
N CYS A 207 -14.24 -9.71 0.96
CA CYS A 207 -13.90 -9.24 -0.37
C CYS A 207 -12.39 -9.21 -0.61
N ASN A 208 -11.61 -8.91 0.43
CA ASN A 208 -10.16 -8.98 0.39
C ASN A 208 -9.70 -10.43 0.21
N TRP A 209 -10.23 -11.39 0.96
CA TRP A 209 -9.89 -12.82 0.79
C TRP A 209 -10.28 -13.38 -0.58
N LEU A 210 -11.44 -13.00 -1.11
CA LEU A 210 -11.86 -13.36 -2.47
C LEU A 210 -10.91 -12.76 -3.51
N GLN A 211 -10.51 -11.49 -3.37
CA GLN A 211 -9.53 -10.86 -4.25
C GLN A 211 -8.15 -11.53 -4.15
N ILE A 212 -7.70 -11.88 -2.95
CA ILE A 212 -6.44 -12.60 -2.72
C ILE A 212 -6.44 -13.92 -3.49
N TYR A 213 -7.53 -14.68 -3.40
CA TYR A 213 -7.63 -15.97 -4.09
C TYR A 213 -7.68 -15.79 -5.61
N THR A 214 -8.49 -14.85 -6.12
CA THR A 214 -8.52 -14.47 -7.54
C THR A 214 -7.14 -14.11 -8.07
N SER A 215 -6.44 -13.22 -7.37
CA SER A 215 -5.09 -12.77 -7.73
C SER A 215 -4.10 -13.93 -7.75
N THR A 216 -4.14 -14.80 -6.74
CA THR A 216 -3.27 -15.99 -6.67
C THR A 216 -3.54 -16.93 -7.85
N CYS A 217 -4.81 -17.18 -8.19
CA CYS A 217 -5.19 -17.97 -9.37
C CYS A 217 -4.65 -17.37 -10.68
N GLN A 218 -4.80 -16.06 -10.86
CA GLN A 218 -4.33 -15.35 -12.04
C GLN A 218 -2.80 -15.42 -12.19
N THR A 219 -2.04 -15.36 -11.09
CA THR A 219 -0.57 -15.53 -11.14
C THR A 219 -0.14 -16.93 -11.56
N GLN A 220 -0.99 -17.95 -11.36
CA GLN A 220 -0.79 -19.32 -11.87
C GLN A 220 -1.27 -19.50 -13.32
N GLY A 221 -1.65 -18.41 -14.01
CA GLY A 221 -2.15 -18.43 -15.38
C GLY A 221 -3.60 -18.89 -15.51
N VAL A 222 -4.34 -18.99 -14.40
CA VAL A 222 -5.77 -19.36 -14.43
C VAL A 222 -6.60 -18.09 -14.55
N ARG A 223 -7.40 -18.00 -15.62
CA ARG A 223 -8.34 -16.90 -15.80
C ARG A 223 -9.56 -17.08 -14.89
N VAL A 224 -9.78 -16.12 -14.00
CA VAL A 224 -10.95 -16.03 -13.12
C VAL A 224 -11.69 -14.75 -13.48
N LEU A 225 -12.96 -14.88 -13.90
CA LEU A 225 -13.80 -13.77 -14.37
C LEU A 225 -15.15 -13.82 -13.64
N GLY A 226 -15.76 -12.66 -13.42
CA GLY A 226 -17.15 -12.57 -12.95
C GLY A 226 -17.39 -12.84 -11.46
N TRP A 227 -16.37 -13.12 -10.65
CA TRP A 227 -16.54 -13.41 -9.23
C TRP A 227 -17.18 -12.26 -8.42
N ARG A 228 -17.03 -11.01 -8.88
CA ARG A 228 -17.66 -9.83 -8.28
C ARG A 228 -19.15 -9.70 -8.56
N SER A 229 -19.69 -10.37 -9.58
CA SER A 229 -21.10 -10.24 -9.96
C SER A 229 -22.05 -10.82 -8.92
N ASP A 230 -21.61 -11.85 -8.19
CA ASP A 230 -22.43 -12.57 -7.21
C ASP A 230 -22.05 -12.24 -5.75
N THR A 231 -21.33 -11.13 -5.53
CA THR A 231 -20.81 -10.72 -4.22
C THR A 231 -21.03 -9.22 -3.99
N PRO A 232 -21.05 -8.76 -2.72
CA PRO A 232 -21.11 -7.33 -2.40
C PRO A 232 -19.80 -6.59 -2.72
N CYS A 233 -18.82 -7.24 -3.35
CA CYS A 233 -17.46 -6.76 -3.52
C CYS A 233 -17.34 -5.78 -4.69
N VAL A 234 -17.66 -4.52 -4.45
CA VAL A 234 -17.54 -3.43 -5.44
C VAL A 234 -16.09 -2.95 -5.56
N LEU A 235 -15.60 -2.83 -6.81
CA LEU A 235 -14.35 -2.12 -7.09
C LEU A 235 -14.68 -0.72 -7.62
N THR A 236 -14.34 0.30 -6.84
CA THR A 236 -14.48 1.71 -7.25
C THR A 236 -13.28 2.13 -8.08
N CYS A 237 -13.52 2.51 -9.33
CA CYS A 237 -12.47 2.99 -10.23
C CYS A 237 -12.32 4.52 -10.19
N PRO A 238 -11.10 5.06 -10.43
CA PRO A 238 -10.87 6.49 -10.54
C PRO A 238 -11.73 7.15 -11.64
N ALA A 239 -11.84 8.49 -11.60
CA ALA A 239 -12.55 9.24 -12.62
C ALA A 239 -12.06 8.91 -14.05
N ASN A 240 -13.00 8.86 -14.99
CA ASN A 240 -12.79 8.52 -16.40
C ASN A 240 -12.28 7.08 -16.63
N SER A 241 -12.65 6.18 -15.72
CA SER A 241 -12.42 4.75 -15.86
C SER A 241 -13.56 3.96 -15.24
N HIS A 242 -13.74 2.73 -15.71
CA HIS A 242 -14.75 1.80 -15.21
C HIS A 242 -14.12 0.46 -14.83
N TYR A 243 -14.80 -0.28 -13.95
CA TYR A 243 -14.42 -1.65 -13.64
C TYR A 243 -14.61 -2.55 -14.86
N SER A 244 -13.61 -3.37 -15.16
CA SER A 244 -13.69 -4.43 -16.15
C SER A 244 -13.06 -5.70 -15.59
N GLY A 245 -13.82 -6.79 -15.60
CA GLY A 245 -13.30 -8.12 -15.25
C GLY A 245 -12.26 -8.64 -16.26
N CYS A 246 -12.18 -8.04 -17.44
CA CYS A 246 -11.30 -8.44 -18.54
C CYS A 246 -10.78 -7.19 -19.26
N MET A 247 -10.02 -6.36 -18.54
CA MET A 247 -9.30 -5.23 -19.13
C MET A 247 -8.07 -5.69 -19.91
N SER A 248 -7.78 -5.02 -21.02
CA SER A 248 -6.51 -5.22 -21.74
C SER A 248 -5.33 -4.91 -20.83
N VAL A 249 -4.31 -5.78 -20.83
CA VAL A 249 -3.04 -5.52 -20.13
C VAL A 249 -2.30 -4.32 -20.73
N CYS A 250 -2.57 -4.00 -22.00
CA CYS A 250 -1.95 -2.90 -22.75
C CYS A 250 -2.95 -1.77 -23.00
N GLN A 251 -3.40 -1.11 -21.94
CA GLN A 251 -4.27 0.06 -22.09
C GLN A 251 -3.55 1.22 -22.80
N PRO A 252 -4.27 2.05 -23.56
CA PRO A 252 -3.75 3.30 -24.08
C PRO A 252 -3.15 4.17 -22.97
N GLN A 253 -1.93 4.67 -23.17
CA GLN A 253 -1.19 5.43 -22.16
C GLN A 253 -0.43 6.61 -22.77
N CYS A 254 -0.17 7.65 -21.98
CA CYS A 254 0.53 8.86 -22.43
C CYS A 254 2.00 8.61 -22.80
N ALA A 255 2.68 7.71 -22.08
CA ALA A 255 4.06 7.36 -22.35
C ALA A 255 4.12 6.12 -23.27
N PRO A 256 5.05 6.07 -24.24
CA PRO A 256 5.24 4.87 -25.06
C PRO A 256 5.56 3.66 -24.18
N ALA A 257 4.94 2.51 -24.46
CA ALA A 257 5.17 1.28 -23.71
C ALA A 257 6.64 0.85 -23.84
N ARG A 258 7.39 0.88 -22.73
CA ARG A 258 8.75 0.34 -22.69
C ARG A 258 8.69 -1.18 -22.76
N GLY A 259 9.10 -1.73 -23.89
CA GLY A 259 9.10 -3.16 -24.10
C GLY A 259 7.79 -3.61 -24.74
N GLN A 260 7.93 -4.12 -25.94
CA GLN A 260 6.91 -4.84 -26.68
C GLN A 260 6.64 -6.14 -25.90
N ARG A 261 5.79 -6.08 -24.86
CA ARG A 261 5.01 -7.27 -24.55
C ARG A 261 4.14 -7.49 -25.78
N GLU A 262 4.23 -8.68 -26.36
CA GLU A 262 3.14 -9.13 -27.21
C GLU A 262 1.91 -9.09 -26.30
N CYS A 263 1.05 -8.10 -26.57
CA CYS A 263 -0.24 -7.96 -25.93
C CYS A 263 -1.13 -9.06 -26.53
N THR A 264 -0.77 -10.32 -26.27
CA THR A 264 -1.56 -11.49 -26.57
C THR A 264 -2.91 -11.32 -25.87
N GLN A 265 -3.94 -12.07 -26.29
CA GLN A 265 -5.33 -11.97 -25.83
C GLN A 265 -5.56 -12.28 -24.32
N ASP A 266 -4.56 -12.09 -23.47
CA ASP A 266 -4.66 -12.12 -22.03
C ASP A 266 -5.20 -10.78 -21.53
N CYS A 267 -6.36 -10.86 -20.89
CA CYS A 267 -6.93 -9.77 -20.11
C CYS A 267 -6.82 -10.09 -18.63
N VAL A 268 -6.93 -9.03 -17.83
CA VAL A 268 -6.83 -9.08 -16.37
C VAL A 268 -7.99 -8.30 -15.79
N GLU A 269 -8.31 -8.53 -14.52
CA GLU A 269 -9.28 -7.72 -13.82
C GLU A 269 -8.65 -6.36 -13.42
N GLY A 270 -9.42 -5.28 -13.53
CA GLY A 270 -9.02 -3.98 -13.01
C GLY A 270 -9.85 -2.81 -13.54
N CYS A 271 -9.29 -1.61 -13.43
CA CYS A 271 -9.91 -0.38 -13.93
C CYS A 271 -9.45 -0.07 -15.36
N GLN A 272 -10.40 0.05 -16.27
CA GLN A 272 -10.18 0.37 -17.67
C GLN A 272 -10.51 1.83 -17.95
N CYS A 273 -9.57 2.56 -18.55
CA CYS A 273 -9.84 3.91 -19.04
C CYS A 273 -11.01 3.89 -20.02
N ASP A 274 -11.92 4.84 -19.86
CA ASP A 274 -13.06 5.00 -20.77
C ASP A 274 -12.58 5.33 -22.19
N GLN A 275 -13.44 5.07 -23.18
CA GLN A 275 -13.10 5.33 -24.57
C GLN A 275 -12.71 6.81 -24.77
N GLY A 276 -11.55 7.04 -25.38
CA GLY A 276 -10.99 8.38 -25.59
C GLY A 276 -10.06 8.88 -24.47
N TYR A 277 -9.95 8.15 -23.36
CA TYR A 277 -8.99 8.44 -22.28
C TYR A 277 -7.75 7.55 -22.35
N VAL A 278 -6.64 8.07 -21.83
CA VAL A 278 -5.34 7.39 -21.76
C VAL A 278 -4.77 7.48 -20.34
N LEU A 279 -4.04 6.45 -19.95
CA LEU A 279 -3.42 6.37 -18.63
C LEU A 279 -2.17 7.25 -18.54
N ASN A 280 -2.08 8.12 -17.54
CA ASN A 280 -0.90 8.97 -17.28
C ASN A 280 0.03 8.43 -16.16
N GLY A 281 -0.27 7.25 -15.62
CA GLY A 281 0.43 6.68 -14.47
C GLY A 281 -0.17 7.00 -13.09
N LYS A 282 -1.28 7.74 -13.04
CA LYS A 282 -2.08 7.96 -11.82
C LYS A 282 -3.58 7.76 -12.07
N GLY A 283 -4.05 8.16 -13.24
CA GLY A 283 -5.45 8.02 -13.66
C GLY A 283 -5.62 8.20 -15.16
N CYS A 284 -6.87 8.20 -15.58
CA CYS A 284 -7.26 8.30 -16.99
C CYS A 284 -7.54 9.77 -17.34
N ILE A 285 -6.77 10.29 -18.29
CA ILE A 285 -6.85 11.67 -18.76
C ILE A 285 -7.03 11.71 -20.28
N LEU A 286 -7.47 12.84 -20.81
CA LEU A 286 -7.56 13.02 -22.25
C LEU A 286 -6.16 13.10 -22.87
N PRO A 287 -5.92 12.55 -24.08
CA PRO A 287 -4.62 12.55 -24.75
C PRO A 287 -3.96 13.93 -24.87
N GLN A 288 -4.76 14.99 -25.08
CA GLN A 288 -4.26 16.37 -25.16
C GLN A 288 -3.64 16.88 -23.85
N ASN A 289 -3.96 16.25 -22.72
CA ASN A 289 -3.44 16.59 -21.39
C ASN A 289 -2.21 15.75 -21.03
N CYS A 290 -1.74 14.88 -21.93
CA CYS A 290 -0.49 14.17 -21.73
C CYS A 290 0.68 15.16 -21.63
N GLY A 291 1.62 14.81 -20.75
CA GLY A 291 2.86 15.52 -20.54
C GLY A 291 3.92 15.15 -21.58
N CYS A 292 5.16 15.01 -21.14
CA CYS A 292 6.31 14.82 -22.01
C CYS A 292 7.13 13.62 -21.59
N TYR A 293 7.76 12.96 -22.56
CA TYR A 293 8.54 11.77 -22.33
C TYR A 293 9.93 11.91 -22.96
N THR A 294 10.97 11.92 -22.14
CA THR A 294 12.37 11.99 -22.59
C THR A 294 13.26 11.16 -21.67
N ASP A 295 14.31 10.55 -22.21
CA ASP A 295 15.24 9.66 -21.48
C ASP A 295 14.52 8.54 -20.68
N GLY A 296 13.37 8.15 -21.24
CA GLY A 296 12.28 7.40 -20.66
C GLY A 296 11.89 7.66 -19.22
N LYS A 297 11.84 8.95 -18.88
CA LYS A 297 11.07 9.53 -17.79
C LYS A 297 9.87 10.27 -18.37
N TYR A 298 8.74 10.18 -17.69
CA TYR A 298 7.57 10.98 -18.00
C TYR A 298 7.50 12.20 -17.08
N TYR A 299 7.18 13.35 -17.65
CA TYR A 299 7.10 14.65 -16.99
C TYR A 299 5.69 15.18 -17.17
N GLU A 300 5.06 15.62 -16.09
CA GLU A 300 3.73 16.23 -16.13
C GLU A 300 3.78 17.58 -16.87
N PRO A 301 2.67 18.03 -17.48
CA PRO A 301 2.60 19.37 -18.07
C PRO A 301 3.04 20.45 -17.07
N LYS A 302 3.82 21.43 -17.55
CA LYS A 302 4.47 22.51 -16.79
C LYS A 302 5.60 22.09 -15.85
N GLN A 303 5.88 20.80 -15.72
CA GLN A 303 6.98 20.32 -14.87
C GLN A 303 8.33 20.80 -15.41
N LEU A 304 9.14 21.36 -14.50
CA LEU A 304 10.52 21.74 -14.76
C LEU A 304 11.47 20.60 -14.38
N PHE A 305 12.47 20.35 -15.19
CA PHE A 305 13.49 19.34 -14.94
C PHE A 305 14.85 19.73 -15.54
N TRP A 306 15.91 19.11 -15.03
CA TRP A 306 17.25 19.24 -15.59
C TRP A 306 17.56 18.04 -16.48
N ASN A 307 18.35 18.27 -17.52
CA ASN A 307 18.92 17.19 -18.31
C ASN A 307 20.04 16.45 -17.53
N GLY A 308 20.55 15.35 -18.11
CA GLY A 308 21.48 14.43 -17.44
C GLY A 308 22.76 15.07 -16.89
N ASP A 309 23.28 16.12 -17.52
CA ASP A 309 24.52 16.82 -17.16
C ASP A 309 24.26 18.21 -16.53
N CYS A 310 23.01 18.56 -16.24
CA CYS A 310 22.59 19.87 -15.75
C CYS A 310 23.11 21.06 -16.59
N THR A 311 23.20 20.91 -17.92
CA THR A 311 23.55 21.99 -18.86
C THR A 311 22.35 22.69 -19.48
N LYS A 312 21.15 22.12 -19.28
CA LYS A 312 19.89 22.68 -19.75
C LYS A 312 18.82 22.52 -18.67
N ARG A 313 18.00 23.56 -18.51
CA ARG A 313 16.77 23.49 -17.72
C ARG A 313 15.59 23.41 -18.69
N CYS A 314 14.81 22.35 -18.57
CA CYS A 314 13.71 22.05 -19.46
C CYS A 314 12.36 22.18 -18.77
N GLN A 315 11.35 22.57 -19.54
CA GLN A 315 9.95 22.56 -19.16
C GLN A 315 9.17 21.66 -20.11
N CYS A 316 8.33 20.79 -19.56
CA CYS A 316 7.32 20.11 -20.36
C CYS A 316 6.16 21.07 -20.64
N ILE A 317 5.95 21.46 -21.89
CA ILE A 317 4.81 22.29 -22.30
C ILE A 317 3.53 21.44 -22.41
N GLY A 318 3.69 20.14 -22.67
CA GLY A 318 2.60 19.18 -22.87
C GLY A 318 2.62 18.61 -24.29
N ARG A 319 1.85 17.54 -24.52
CA ARG A 319 1.79 16.82 -25.81
C ARG A 319 3.17 16.44 -26.35
N ASN A 320 4.05 15.99 -25.45
CA ASN A 320 5.43 15.66 -25.74
C ASN A 320 6.33 16.81 -26.24
N LEU A 321 5.90 18.07 -26.09
CA LEU A 321 6.70 19.23 -26.39
C LEU A 321 7.53 19.66 -25.18
N ILE A 322 8.85 19.60 -25.32
CA ILE A 322 9.81 20.01 -24.29
C ILE A 322 10.54 21.26 -24.77
N GLN A 323 10.52 22.31 -23.96
CA GLN A 323 11.29 23.53 -24.18
C GLN A 323 12.45 23.57 -23.19
N CYS A 324 13.67 23.81 -23.67
CA CYS A 324 14.86 23.82 -22.82
C CYS A 324 15.67 25.10 -23.02
N ASP A 325 16.07 25.71 -21.91
CA ASP A 325 16.95 26.87 -21.90
C ASP A 325 18.35 26.46 -21.39
N PRO A 326 19.44 26.96 -22.03
CA PRO A 326 20.79 26.77 -21.53
C PRO A 326 20.93 27.33 -20.12
N ARG A 327 21.28 26.47 -19.16
CA ARG A 327 21.49 26.86 -17.76
C ARG A 327 22.49 25.89 -17.15
N ARG A 328 23.43 26.38 -16.34
CA ARG A 328 24.42 25.54 -15.65
C ARG A 328 24.27 25.73 -14.14
N CYS A 329 24.66 24.72 -13.38
CA CYS A 329 24.81 24.85 -11.94
C CYS A 329 25.79 25.98 -11.60
N LYS A 330 25.51 26.72 -10.53
CA LYS A 330 26.41 27.77 -10.02
C LYS A 330 27.68 27.13 -9.47
N ALA A 331 28.73 27.93 -9.25
CA ALA A 331 30.02 27.44 -8.75
C ALA A 331 29.93 26.67 -7.41
N GLU A 332 29.00 27.06 -6.54
CA GLU A 332 28.74 26.40 -5.24
C GLU A 332 27.65 25.31 -5.30
N GLU A 333 27.18 24.98 -6.50
CA GLU A 333 26.21 23.92 -6.74
C GLU A 333 26.89 22.73 -7.44
N GLU A 334 26.41 21.53 -7.15
CA GLU A 334 26.73 20.31 -7.87
C GLU A 334 25.51 19.76 -8.60
N CYS A 335 25.73 19.23 -9.80
CA CYS A 335 24.70 18.48 -10.51
C CYS A 335 24.57 17.10 -9.86
N ALA A 336 23.57 16.96 -9.01
CA ALA A 336 23.37 15.75 -8.22
C ALA A 336 21.94 15.22 -8.40
N LEU A 337 21.71 14.04 -7.85
CA LEU A 337 20.42 13.37 -7.83
C LEU A 337 19.96 13.22 -6.38
N HIS A 338 19.06 14.08 -5.92
CA HIS A 338 18.50 14.02 -4.56
C HIS A 338 17.05 13.56 -4.60
N HIS A 339 16.73 12.50 -3.86
CA HIS A 339 15.38 11.90 -3.79
C HIS A 339 14.71 11.70 -5.17
N GLY A 340 15.53 11.43 -6.20
CA GLY A 340 15.07 11.14 -7.55
C GLY A 340 14.88 12.31 -8.49
N VAL A 341 15.16 13.51 -8.01
CA VAL A 341 15.10 14.71 -8.82
C VAL A 341 16.54 15.10 -9.15
N ARG A 342 16.88 15.08 -10.44
CA ARG A 342 18.15 15.62 -10.90
C ARG A 342 18.08 17.13 -10.93
N GLY A 343 19.12 17.78 -10.43
CA GLY A 343 19.22 19.23 -10.45
C GLY A 343 20.51 19.73 -9.85
N CYS A 344 20.62 21.05 -9.78
CA CYS A 344 21.73 21.74 -9.13
C CYS A 344 21.41 21.90 -7.65
N PHE A 345 22.22 21.31 -6.80
CA PHE A 345 22.09 21.33 -5.34
C PHE A 345 23.32 21.98 -4.73
N ALA A 346 23.17 22.74 -3.65
CA ALA A 346 24.30 23.37 -2.98
C ALA A 346 25.27 22.31 -2.44
N ARG A 347 26.56 22.42 -2.75
CA ARG A 347 27.61 21.49 -2.29
C ARG A 347 27.75 21.48 -0.77
N ARG A 348 27.48 22.63 -0.15
CA ARG A 348 27.44 22.82 1.30
C ARG A 348 26.23 23.66 1.63
N SER A 349 25.33 23.11 2.45
CA SER A 349 24.24 23.85 3.07
C SER A 349 24.47 23.94 4.57
N GLN A 350 24.20 25.12 5.13
CA GLN A 350 24.05 25.28 6.57
C GLN A 350 22.56 25.44 6.88
N HIS A 351 22.13 24.94 8.03
CA HIS A 351 20.73 24.99 8.44
C HIS A 351 20.56 25.81 9.71
N CYS A 352 19.55 26.68 9.71
CA CYS A 352 19.04 27.31 10.91
C CYS A 352 17.79 26.54 11.34
N VAL A 353 17.66 26.26 12.64
CA VAL A 353 16.49 25.60 13.22
C VAL A 353 15.79 26.61 14.13
N ALA A 354 14.48 26.76 13.97
CA ALA A 354 13.62 27.49 14.89
C ALA A 354 12.53 26.52 15.36
N SER A 355 12.34 26.42 16.67
CA SER A 355 11.43 25.45 17.29
C SER A 355 10.54 26.11 18.34
N GLY A 356 9.38 25.48 18.60
CA GLY A 356 8.55 25.81 19.75
C GLY A 356 9.35 25.81 21.06
N GLY A 357 8.90 26.62 22.03
CA GLY A 357 9.62 26.92 23.27
C GLY A 357 10.71 27.99 23.10
N GLY A 358 10.73 28.66 21.95
CA GLY A 358 11.65 29.75 21.62
C GLY A 358 13.09 29.29 21.44
N VAL A 359 13.32 28.07 20.95
CA VAL A 359 14.67 27.50 20.78
C VAL A 359 15.13 27.69 19.35
N PHE A 360 16.33 28.24 19.17
CA PHE A 360 16.93 28.42 17.87
C PHE A 360 18.34 27.82 17.83
N ARG A 361 18.71 27.30 16.66
CA ARG A 361 20.07 26.91 16.30
C ARG A 361 20.45 27.67 15.03
N THR A 362 21.46 28.51 15.10
CA THR A 362 21.91 29.37 13.99
C THR A 362 22.73 28.59 12.97
N PHE A 363 23.01 29.21 11.81
CA PHE A 363 23.77 28.60 10.71
C PHE A 363 25.21 28.20 11.07
N ASP A 364 25.82 28.90 12.03
CA ASP A 364 27.15 28.60 12.59
C ASP A 364 27.08 27.59 13.76
N GLY A 365 25.89 27.10 14.09
CA GLY A 365 25.68 26.07 15.10
C GLY A 365 25.49 26.58 16.53
N ALA A 366 25.46 27.90 16.76
CA ALA A 366 25.15 28.46 18.07
C ALA A 366 23.69 28.18 18.46
N SER A 367 23.46 27.92 19.74
CA SER A 367 22.12 27.65 20.29
C SER A 367 21.69 28.80 21.18
N LEU A 368 20.47 29.30 20.98
CA LEU A 368 19.90 30.39 21.75
C LEU A 368 18.44 30.12 22.10
N ARG A 369 18.00 30.66 23.24
CA ARG A 369 16.62 30.52 23.71
C ARG A 369 16.02 31.90 23.95
N LEU A 370 14.98 32.23 23.19
CA LEU A 370 14.26 33.50 23.24
C LEU A 370 12.77 33.20 23.52
N PRO A 371 12.36 33.15 24.80
CA PRO A 371 10.95 32.98 25.15
C PRO A 371 10.19 34.27 24.84
N ALA A 372 9.59 34.34 23.66
CA ALA A 372 8.83 35.49 23.19
C ALA A 372 7.66 35.04 22.31
N SER A 373 6.50 35.68 22.51
CA SER A 373 5.30 35.52 21.68
C SER A 373 5.24 36.63 20.65
N CYS A 374 6.10 36.55 19.63
CA CYS A 374 6.25 37.54 18.58
C CYS A 374 6.54 36.88 17.23
N SER A 375 6.42 37.67 16.16
CA SER A 375 6.94 37.32 14.84
C SER A 375 8.42 37.67 14.73
N PHE A 376 9.23 36.71 14.29
CA PHE A 376 10.66 36.88 14.09
C PHE A 376 11.03 36.72 12.62
N VAL A 377 11.83 37.65 12.09
CA VAL A 377 12.53 37.45 10.82
C VAL A 377 13.64 36.43 11.08
N LEU A 378 13.48 35.21 10.55
CA LEU A 378 14.45 34.13 10.72
C LEU A 378 15.65 34.27 9.80
N SER A 379 15.43 34.74 8.56
CA SER A 379 16.50 34.98 7.59
C SER A 379 16.02 35.91 6.49
N THR A 380 16.90 36.79 6.01
CA THR A 380 16.64 37.72 4.92
C THR A 380 17.95 38.12 4.24
N ASN A 381 17.89 38.60 3.00
CA ASN A 381 19.05 39.22 2.37
C ASN A 381 19.32 40.61 2.98
N CYS A 382 20.42 40.78 3.70
CA CYS A 382 20.82 42.09 4.25
C CYS A 382 21.31 43.07 3.17
N HIS A 383 21.69 42.56 2.00
CA HIS A 383 22.13 43.35 0.85
C HIS A 383 21.29 43.00 -0.37
N LYS A 384 21.03 44.01 -1.22
CA LYS A 384 20.25 43.84 -2.44
C LYS A 384 21.04 42.98 -3.43
N LEU A 385 20.56 41.77 -3.69
CA LEU A 385 21.09 40.93 -4.77
C LEU A 385 20.32 41.23 -6.07
N PRO A 386 20.96 41.15 -7.25
CA PRO A 386 20.33 41.51 -8.52
C PRO A 386 19.05 40.72 -8.83
N ASP A 387 19.06 39.41 -8.55
CA ASP A 387 18.02 38.48 -9.02
C ASP A 387 17.29 37.72 -7.90
N LEU A 388 17.56 38.07 -6.62
CA LEU A 388 17.00 37.34 -5.48
C LEU A 388 16.80 38.26 -4.27
N SER A 389 15.55 38.39 -3.84
CA SER A 389 15.20 38.84 -2.50
C SER A 389 14.37 37.77 -1.81
N PHE A 390 14.71 37.44 -0.58
CA PHE A 390 13.85 36.62 0.26
C PHE A 390 13.81 37.12 1.69
N GLN A 391 12.70 36.87 2.36
CA GLN A 391 12.54 37.07 3.80
C GLN A 391 11.66 35.96 4.35
N LEU A 392 12.15 35.24 5.36
CA LEU A 392 11.41 34.25 6.10
C LEU A 392 11.06 34.80 7.48
N ILE A 393 9.76 34.80 7.82
CA ILE A 393 9.23 35.24 9.11
C ILE A 393 8.46 34.09 9.72
N ALA A 394 8.66 33.81 11.01
CA ALA A 394 7.87 32.84 11.76
C ALA A 394 7.17 33.53 12.93
N ASN A 395 5.87 33.25 13.09
CA ASN A 395 5.09 33.74 14.22
C ASN A 395 5.07 32.72 15.35
N PHE A 396 5.46 33.15 16.54
CA PHE A 396 5.46 32.35 17.75
C PHE A 396 4.31 32.76 18.66
N ASP A 397 3.36 31.85 18.86
CA ASP A 397 2.21 32.06 19.73
C ASP A 397 2.37 31.31 21.05
N LYS A 398 1.78 31.85 22.11
CA LYS A 398 1.82 31.21 23.43
C LYS A 398 0.92 29.96 23.43
N TRP A 399 1.50 28.81 23.77
CA TRP A 399 0.85 27.50 23.79
C TRP A 399 0.42 27.08 25.20
N SER A 400 1.18 27.40 26.25
CA SER A 400 0.82 27.05 27.64
C SER A 400 1.53 27.88 28.72
N THR A 401 1.09 27.76 29.98
CA THR A 401 1.78 28.29 31.18
C THR A 401 2.87 27.32 31.68
N PRO A 402 4.04 27.82 32.14
CA PRO A 402 4.43 29.22 32.24
C PRO A 402 5.32 29.65 31.05
N ASN A 403 4.81 29.55 29.81
CA ASN A 403 5.33 30.18 28.56
C ASN A 403 6.05 29.26 27.55
N LEU A 404 5.50 28.07 27.23
CA LEU A 404 5.89 27.42 25.97
C LEU A 404 5.24 28.15 24.79
N THR A 405 6.02 28.39 23.73
CA THR A 405 5.53 28.95 22.47
C THR A 405 5.48 27.87 21.38
N THR A 406 4.58 28.03 20.41
CA THR A 406 4.52 27.20 19.20
C THR A 406 4.67 28.08 17.96
N ILE A 407 5.12 27.50 16.85
CA ILE A 407 5.14 28.21 15.56
C ILE A 407 3.76 28.03 14.92
N SER A 408 3.00 29.10 14.82
CA SER A 408 1.64 29.05 14.25
C SER A 408 1.60 29.31 12.75
N HIS A 409 2.43 30.24 12.29
CA HIS A 409 2.47 30.69 10.90
C HIS A 409 3.91 30.92 10.45
N ALA A 410 4.20 30.59 9.19
CA ALA A 410 5.43 31.02 8.53
C ALA A 410 5.10 31.78 7.24
N TYR A 411 5.72 32.94 7.08
CA TYR A 411 5.61 33.79 5.91
C TYR A 411 6.95 33.77 5.17
N LEU A 412 6.91 33.39 3.90
CA LEU A 412 8.07 33.38 3.03
C LEU A 412 7.80 34.30 1.84
N TYR A 413 8.54 35.41 1.82
CA TYR A 413 8.55 36.38 0.75
C TYR A 413 9.72 36.00 -0.17
N ILE A 414 9.48 35.78 -1.46
CA ILE A 414 10.53 35.53 -2.46
C ILE A 414 10.23 36.39 -3.68
N ASN A 415 11.08 37.37 -3.96
CA ASN A 415 10.90 38.33 -5.05
C ASN A 415 9.50 39.00 -4.97
N GLU A 416 8.59 38.63 -5.88
CA GLU A 416 7.20 39.15 -5.96
C GLU A 416 6.15 38.22 -5.31
N GLU A 417 6.57 37.04 -4.86
CA GLU A 417 5.71 35.99 -4.33
C GLU A 417 5.66 36.00 -2.79
N ASN A 418 4.45 35.90 -2.25
CA ASN A 418 4.17 35.77 -0.82
C ASN A 418 3.56 34.41 -0.51
N ILE A 419 4.26 33.62 0.28
CA ILE A 419 3.85 32.28 0.67
C ILE A 419 3.53 32.28 2.16
N LEU A 420 2.30 31.91 2.53
CA LEU A 420 1.86 31.69 3.90
C LEU A 420 1.68 30.20 4.14
N ILE A 421 2.35 29.69 5.17
CA ILE A 421 2.22 28.32 5.66
C ILE A 421 1.52 28.38 7.02
N SER A 422 0.41 27.65 7.16
CA SER A 422 -0.37 27.58 8.40
C SER A 422 -1.03 26.20 8.51
N GLY A 423 -0.71 25.47 9.59
CA GLY A 423 -1.14 24.08 9.77
C GLY A 423 -0.75 23.20 8.57
N SER A 424 -1.73 22.57 7.94
CA SER A 424 -1.58 21.74 6.73
C SER A 424 -1.82 22.48 5.41
N THR A 425 -1.92 23.82 5.45
CA THR A 425 -2.27 24.64 4.28
C THR A 425 -1.13 25.56 3.85
N VAL A 426 -1.00 25.73 2.53
CA VAL A 426 -0.07 26.67 1.89
C VAL A 426 -0.86 27.61 0.98
N LYS A 427 -0.73 28.92 1.19
CA LYS A 427 -1.37 29.96 0.36
C LYS A 427 -0.29 30.79 -0.32
N VAL A 428 -0.35 30.90 -1.65
CA VAL A 428 0.58 31.72 -2.44
C VAL A 428 -0.18 32.92 -3.01
N ARG A 429 0.36 34.12 -2.84
CA ARG A 429 -0.16 35.37 -3.41
C ARG A 429 0.96 36.08 -4.16
N ARG A 430 0.69 36.51 -5.39
CA ARG A 430 1.60 37.37 -6.14
C ARG A 430 1.24 38.83 -5.89
N LYS A 431 2.22 39.71 -5.71
CA LYS A 431 1.94 41.15 -5.80
C LYS A 431 1.57 41.46 -7.26
N GLU A 432 0.31 41.81 -7.50
CA GLU A 432 -0.06 42.48 -8.74
C GLU A 432 0.65 43.83 -8.75
N GLY A 433 1.46 44.05 -9.77
CA GLY A 433 2.25 45.28 -9.98
C GLY A 433 1.42 46.43 -10.50
#